data_AF-E8RSH3-F1
#
_entry.id   AF-E8RSH3-F1
#
_cell.length_a   1.000
_cell.length_b   1.000
_cell.length_c   1.000
_cell.angle_alpha   90.00
_cell.angle_beta   90.00
_cell.angle_gamma   90.00
#
_symmetry.space_group_name_H-M   'P 1'
#
loop_
_entity.id
_entity.type
_entity.pdbx_description
1 polymer ?
#
loop_
_entity_poly.entity_id
_entity_poly.type
_entity_poly.pdbx_seq_one_letter_code
_entity_poly.pdbx_strand_id
1 'polypeptide(L)'
;MQGFQLQTWQTFLLVLVFLAVALGLRLWLAKAAWGYHPGGMKGYLQDLVLETVISYAPMLLIIFGVRIYIDVNPQYGQSPMVFASIAVAVVSMMVARRIPLVKAASARMMKARNDRWEAYKQ
;
A
#
# COMPACT_ATOMS: atom_id res chain seq x y z
N MET A 1 30.90 -4.51 -7.15
CA MET A 1 29.72 -5.07 -6.47
C MET A 1 29.11 -4.14 -5.41
N GLN A 2 29.88 -3.31 -4.69
CA GLN A 2 29.35 -2.40 -3.65
C GLN A 2 28.38 -1.32 -4.16
N GLY A 3 28.66 -0.68 -5.32
CA GLY A 3 27.74 0.32 -5.89
C GLY A 3 26.38 -0.25 -6.34
N PHE A 4 26.32 -1.56 -6.57
CA PHE A 4 25.15 -2.24 -7.14
C PHE A 4 24.06 -2.50 -6.09
N GLN A 5 24.45 -2.96 -4.88
CA GLN A 5 23.51 -3.09 -3.77
C GLN A 5 22.97 -1.74 -3.30
N LEU A 6 23.79 -0.69 -3.38
CA LEU A 6 23.40 0.66 -2.93
C LEU A 6 22.15 1.18 -3.66
N GLN A 7 22.05 0.94 -4.97
CA GLN A 7 20.93 1.41 -5.78
C GLN A 7 19.61 0.66 -5.47
N THR A 8 19.66 -0.65 -5.25
CA THR A 8 18.49 -1.45 -4.86
C THR A 8 17.97 -1.01 -3.48
N TRP A 9 18.87 -0.79 -2.52
CA TRP A 9 18.53 -0.27 -1.20
C TRP A 9 17.96 1.15 -1.25
N GLN A 10 18.54 2.04 -2.07
CA GLN A 10 17.99 3.39 -2.29
C GLN A 10 16.56 3.33 -2.86
N THR A 11 16.31 2.43 -3.81
CA THR A 11 14.97 2.25 -4.40
C THR A 11 13.98 1.74 -3.36
N PHE A 12 14.39 0.77 -2.52
CA PHE A 12 13.57 0.25 -1.43
C PHE A 12 13.22 1.35 -0.41
N LEU A 13 14.21 2.14 0.01
CA LEU A 13 14.01 3.25 0.93
C LEU A 13 13.09 4.32 0.36
N LEU A 14 13.24 4.67 -0.92
CA LEU A 14 12.35 5.62 -1.60
C LEU A 14 10.90 5.14 -1.62
N VAL A 15 10.66 3.86 -1.89
CA VAL A 15 9.31 3.28 -1.84
C VAL A 15 8.73 3.33 -0.43
N LEU A 16 9.54 3.02 0.59
CA LEU A 16 9.09 3.13 1.99
C LEU A 16 8.76 4.57 2.40
N VAL A 17 9.58 5.54 2.01
CA VAL A 17 9.32 6.96 2.25
C VAL A 17 8.03 7.38 1.55
N PHE A 18 7.84 6.99 0.30
CA PHE A 18 6.62 7.29 -0.45
C PHE A 18 5.38 6.69 0.20
N LEU A 19 5.44 5.43 0.65
CA LEU A 19 4.34 4.78 1.37
C LEU A 19 4.03 5.47 2.70
N ALA A 20 5.06 5.86 3.45
CA ALA A 20 4.90 6.59 4.71
C ALA A 20 4.23 7.95 4.49
N VAL A 21 4.66 8.71 3.48
CA VAL A 21 4.05 9.99 3.10
C VAL A 21 2.60 9.79 2.64
N ALA A 22 2.34 8.78 1.79
CA ALA A 22 0.99 8.48 1.33
C ALA A 22 0.05 8.08 2.48
N LEU A 23 0.53 7.26 3.42
CA LEU A 23 -0.20 6.92 4.64
C LEU A 23 -0.47 8.15 5.50
N GLY A 24 0.55 9.00 5.70
CA GLY A 24 0.42 10.24 6.45
C GLY A 24 -0.61 11.19 5.84
N LEU A 25 -0.59 11.37 4.51
CA LEU A 25 -1.57 12.17 3.77
C LEU A 25 -2.98 11.60 3.90
N ARG A 26 -3.15 10.27 3.72
CA ARG A 26 -4.45 9.60 3.88
C ARG A 26 -5.00 9.76 5.30
N LEU A 27 -4.13 9.67 6.30
CA LEU A 27 -4.49 9.86 7.70
C LEU A 27 -4.90 11.31 7.98
N TRP A 28 -4.10 12.27 7.50
CA TRP A 28 -4.35 13.71 7.67
C TRP A 28 -5.66 14.16 7.01
N LEU A 29 -5.93 13.73 5.78
CA LEU A 29 -7.21 13.99 5.10
C LEU A 29 -8.41 13.37 5.83
N ALA A 30 -8.18 12.29 6.58
CA ALA A 30 -9.21 11.64 7.38
C ALA A 30 -9.41 12.26 8.78
N LYS A 31 -8.68 13.32 9.15
CA LYS A 31 -8.71 13.92 10.50
C LYS A 31 -10.12 14.19 11.03
N ALA A 32 -10.98 14.75 10.18
CA ALA A 32 -12.34 15.09 10.56
C ALA A 32 -13.31 13.88 10.61
N ALA A 33 -12.90 12.70 10.12
CA ALA A 33 -13.65 11.45 10.25
C ALA A 33 -13.22 10.60 11.46
N TRP A 34 -12.15 10.98 12.18
CA TRP A 34 -11.62 10.15 13.27
C TRP A 34 -12.61 9.97 14.43
N GLY A 35 -13.39 10.99 14.77
CA GLY A 35 -14.39 10.92 15.86
C GLY A 35 -15.56 9.97 15.58
N TYR A 36 -15.77 9.62 14.30
CA TYR A 36 -16.84 8.73 13.84
C TYR A 36 -16.36 7.28 13.69
N HIS A 37 -15.07 7.01 13.93
CA HIS A 37 -14.51 5.66 13.86
C HIS A 37 -14.65 4.96 15.23
N PRO A 38 -15.03 3.67 15.29
CA PRO A 38 -15.25 2.97 16.57
C PRO A 38 -14.02 2.91 17.48
N GLY A 39 -12.81 2.97 16.89
CA GLY A 39 -11.55 3.06 17.64
C GLY A 39 -10.92 4.46 17.68
N GLY A 40 -11.67 5.50 17.34
CA GLY A 40 -11.16 6.87 17.20
C GLY A 40 -10.01 6.98 16.18
N MET A 41 -9.12 7.94 16.40
CA MET A 41 -7.91 8.14 15.57
C MET A 41 -7.03 6.88 15.51
N LYS A 42 -6.80 6.21 16.65
CA LYS A 42 -5.89 5.05 16.73
C LYS A 42 -6.44 3.87 15.94
N GLY A 43 -7.73 3.57 16.06
CA GLY A 43 -8.39 2.53 15.27
C GLY A 43 -8.40 2.87 13.78
N TYR A 44 -8.61 4.13 13.41
CA TYR A 44 -8.54 4.57 12.02
C TYR A 44 -7.14 4.34 11.43
N LEU A 45 -6.10 4.69 12.18
CA LEU A 45 -4.71 4.46 11.76
C LEU A 45 -4.41 2.96 11.62
N GLN A 46 -4.86 2.13 12.57
CA GLN A 46 -4.68 0.68 12.50
C GLN A 46 -5.34 0.10 11.24
N ASP A 47 -6.57 0.48 10.95
CA ASP A 47 -7.30 0.01 9.76
C ASP A 47 -6.65 0.51 8.47
N LEU A 48 -6.15 1.75 8.46
CA LEU A 48 -5.44 2.32 7.32
C LEU A 48 -4.10 1.60 7.05
N VAL A 49 -3.33 1.32 8.10
CA VAL A 49 -2.06 0.58 8.01
C VAL A 49 -2.34 -0.85 7.59
N LEU A 50 -3.34 -1.51 8.17
CA LEU A 50 -3.73 -2.87 7.82
C LEU A 50 -4.14 -2.98 6.34
N GLU A 51 -5.02 -2.09 5.88
CA GLU A 51 -5.45 -2.03 4.48
C GLU A 51 -4.24 -1.83 3.56
N THR A 52 -3.34 -0.91 3.91
CA THR A 52 -2.17 -0.59 3.09
C THR A 52 -1.17 -1.73 3.07
N VAL A 53 -0.74 -2.23 4.23
CA VAL A 53 0.27 -3.29 4.31
C VAL A 53 -0.21 -4.55 3.61
N ILE A 54 -1.43 -5.01 3.88
CA ILE A 54 -1.92 -6.25 3.27
C ILE A 54 -2.13 -6.09 1.76
N SER A 55 -2.61 -4.92 1.31
CA SER A 55 -2.83 -4.70 -0.13
C SER A 55 -1.51 -4.61 -0.90
N TYR A 56 -0.54 -3.87 -0.38
CA TYR A 56 0.69 -3.56 -1.10
C TYR A 56 1.80 -4.59 -0.89
N ALA A 57 1.81 -5.36 0.21
CA ALA A 57 2.80 -6.39 0.47
C ALA A 57 3.03 -7.37 -0.70
N PRO A 58 2.00 -8.01 -1.31
CA PRO A 58 2.24 -8.94 -2.42
C PRO A 58 2.83 -8.25 -3.65
N MET A 59 2.38 -7.04 -3.96
CA MET A 59 2.90 -6.26 -5.08
C MET A 59 4.38 -5.93 -4.86
N LEU A 60 4.74 -5.46 -3.66
CA LEU A 60 6.12 -5.12 -3.30
C LEU A 60 7.02 -6.35 -3.33
N LEU A 61 6.55 -7.50 -2.82
CA LEU A 61 7.30 -8.75 -2.88
C LEU A 61 7.65 -9.15 -4.31
N ILE A 62 6.69 -9.03 -5.25
CA ILE A 62 6.92 -9.36 -6.66
C ILE A 62 7.87 -8.35 -7.30
N ILE A 63 7.62 -7.05 -7.14
CA ILE A 63 8.45 -5.99 -7.75
C ILE A 63 9.89 -6.07 -7.25
N PHE A 64 10.10 -6.21 -5.94
CA PHE A 64 11.45 -6.30 -5.38
C PHE A 64 12.12 -7.64 -5.72
N GLY A 65 11.37 -8.75 -5.74
CA GLY A 65 11.90 -10.04 -6.20
C GLY A 65 12.39 -9.98 -7.64
N VAL A 66 11.60 -9.37 -8.54
CA VAL A 66 11.97 -9.16 -9.95
C VAL A 66 13.15 -8.21 -10.06
N ARG A 67 13.18 -7.14 -9.26
CA ARG A 67 14.31 -6.21 -9.25
C ARG A 67 15.60 -6.92 -8.89
N ILE A 68 15.62 -7.69 -7.80
CA ILE A 68 16.78 -8.49 -7.36
C ILE A 68 17.18 -9.49 -8.45
N TYR A 69 16.21 -10.12 -9.13
CA TYR A 69 16.49 -11.05 -10.21
C TYR A 69 17.16 -10.39 -11.43
N ILE A 70 16.65 -9.23 -11.87
CA ILE A 70 17.23 -8.45 -12.98
C ILE A 70 18.60 -7.90 -12.60
N ASP A 71 18.76 -7.49 -11.34
CA ASP A 71 20.02 -7.04 -10.78
C ASP A 71 21.10 -8.15 -10.93
N VAL A 72 20.75 -9.43 -10.70
CA VAL A 72 21.66 -10.57 -10.93
C VAL A 72 21.77 -10.96 -12.42
N ASN A 73 20.72 -10.72 -13.21
CA ASN A 73 20.62 -11.13 -14.61
C ASN A 73 20.23 -9.95 -15.52
N PRO A 74 21.14 -8.98 -15.72
CA PRO A 74 20.81 -7.71 -16.39
C PRO A 74 20.36 -7.88 -17.85
N GLN A 75 20.73 -8.99 -18.49
CA GLN A 75 20.29 -9.35 -19.84
C GLN A 75 18.76 -9.44 -19.99
N TYR A 76 18.02 -9.64 -18.90
CA TYR A 76 16.56 -9.72 -18.92
C TYR A 76 15.86 -8.40 -18.59
N GLY A 77 16.58 -7.29 -18.41
CA GLY A 77 16.00 -6.01 -17.98
C GLY A 77 14.91 -5.44 -18.90
N GLN A 78 14.94 -5.78 -20.20
CA GLN A 78 13.92 -5.39 -21.18
C GLN A 78 13.02 -6.55 -21.61
N SER A 79 13.12 -7.70 -20.93
CA SER A 79 12.32 -8.87 -21.27
C SER A 79 10.82 -8.58 -21.08
N PRO A 80 9.95 -9.07 -21.98
CA PRO A 80 8.49 -9.04 -21.78
C PRO A 80 8.05 -9.61 -20.42
N MET A 81 8.83 -10.52 -19.84
CA MET A 81 8.56 -11.11 -18.52
C MET A 81 8.59 -10.08 -17.38
N VAL A 82 9.39 -9.01 -17.49
CA VAL A 82 9.42 -7.92 -16.51
C VAL A 82 8.09 -7.19 -16.52
N PHE A 83 7.53 -6.90 -17.69
CA PHE A 83 6.21 -6.28 -17.81
C PHE A 83 5.09 -7.20 -17.33
N ALA A 84 5.16 -8.49 -17.65
CA ALA A 84 4.21 -9.48 -17.15
C ALA A 84 4.21 -9.53 -15.61
N SER A 85 5.38 -9.42 -14.99
CA SER A 85 5.49 -9.40 -13.52
C SER A 85 4.78 -8.20 -12.88
N ILE A 86 4.77 -7.04 -13.54
CA ILE A 86 4.02 -5.86 -13.08
C ILE A 86 2.52 -6.14 -13.11
N ALA A 87 2.02 -6.75 -14.20
CA ALA A 87 0.62 -7.13 -14.29
C ALA A 87 0.23 -8.10 -13.17
N VAL A 88 1.07 -9.12 -12.90
CA VAL A 88 0.86 -10.07 -11.80
C VAL A 88 0.91 -9.37 -10.44
N ALA A 89 1.81 -8.40 -10.24
CA ALA A 89 1.90 -7.61 -9.02
C ALA A 89 0.63 -6.77 -8.75
N VAL A 90 0.07 -6.16 -9.80
CA VAL A 90 -1.17 -5.40 -9.69
C VAL A 90 -2.37 -6.30 -9.42
N VAL A 91 -2.49 -7.43 -10.15
CA VAL A 91 -3.58 -8.39 -9.93
C VAL A 91 -3.53 -8.97 -8.51
N SER A 92 -2.34 -9.32 -8.01
CA SER A 92 -2.18 -9.83 -6.65
C SER A 92 -2.54 -8.78 -5.58
N MET A 93 -2.21 -7.50 -5.78
CA MET A 93 -2.73 -6.41 -4.93
C MET A 93 -4.27 -6.34 -4.96
N MET A 94 -4.88 -6.42 -6.15
CA MET A 94 -6.34 -6.38 -6.27
C MET A 94 -7.01 -7.55 -5.56
N VAL A 95 -6.41 -8.74 -5.63
CA VAL A 95 -6.88 -9.93 -4.91
C VAL A 95 -6.69 -9.75 -3.40
N ALA A 96 -5.55 -9.21 -2.94
CA ALA A 96 -5.30 -8.96 -1.52
C ALA A 96 -6.32 -8.00 -0.90
N ARG A 97 -6.76 -6.98 -1.67
CA ARG A 97 -7.87 -6.10 -1.26
C ARG A 97 -9.21 -6.82 -1.07
N ARG A 98 -9.37 -8.03 -1.63
CA ARG A 98 -10.59 -8.81 -1.46
C ARG A 98 -10.60 -9.64 -0.18
N ILE A 99 -9.49 -9.74 0.54
CA ILE A 99 -9.38 -10.48 1.80
C ILE A 99 -10.41 -9.90 2.80
N PRO A 100 -11.21 -10.74 3.49
CA PRO A 100 -12.26 -10.27 4.40
C PRO A 100 -11.76 -9.27 5.45
N LEU A 101 -10.55 -9.48 5.96
CA LEU A 101 -9.90 -8.59 6.92
C LEU A 101 -9.72 -7.17 6.37
N VAL A 102 -9.24 -7.05 5.13
CA VAL A 102 -9.03 -5.76 4.46
C VAL A 102 -10.36 -5.10 4.13
N LYS A 103 -11.33 -5.88 3.62
CA LYS A 103 -12.68 -5.39 3.35
C LYS A 103 -13.35 -4.83 4.61
N ALA A 104 -13.23 -5.53 5.74
CA ALA A 104 -13.82 -5.09 7.00
C ALA A 104 -13.18 -3.80 7.51
N ALA A 105 -11.86 -3.66 7.44
CA ALA A 105 -11.15 -2.42 7.78
C ALA A 105 -11.57 -1.26 6.88
N SER A 106 -11.64 -1.49 5.57
CA SER A 106 -12.08 -0.48 4.61
C SER A 106 -13.54 -0.05 4.84
N ALA A 107 -14.41 -1.00 5.16
CA ALA A 107 -15.82 -0.72 5.49
C ALA A 107 -15.96 0.14 6.75
N ARG A 108 -15.17 -0.11 7.81
CA ARG A 108 -15.17 0.73 9.03
C ARG A 108 -14.72 2.15 8.73
N MET A 109 -13.66 2.31 7.94
CA MET A 109 -13.18 3.63 7.52
C MET A 109 -14.18 4.38 6.65
N MET A 110 -14.86 3.69 5.73
CA MET A 110 -15.90 4.29 4.89
C MET A 110 -17.14 4.68 5.68
N LYS A 111 -17.56 3.84 6.63
CA LYS A 111 -18.65 4.16 7.54
C LYS A 111 -18.37 5.46 8.30
N ALA A 112 -17.19 5.59 8.91
CA ALA A 112 -16.80 6.82 9.63
C ALA A 112 -16.82 8.08 8.74
N ARG A 113 -16.52 7.95 7.44
CA ARG A 113 -16.60 9.06 6.48
C ARG A 113 -18.04 9.41 6.11
N ASN A 114 -18.90 8.40 5.96
CA ASN A 114 -20.32 8.60 5.68
C ASN A 114 -21.05 9.20 6.88
N ASP A 115 -20.82 8.67 8.09
CA ASP A 115 -21.42 9.19 9.33
C ASP A 115 -21.05 10.67 9.52
N ARG A 116 -19.79 11.05 9.22
CA ARG A 116 -19.38 12.45 9.17
C ARG A 116 -20.21 13.24 8.15
N TRP A 117 -20.29 12.77 6.90
CA TRP A 117 -21.02 13.48 5.84
C TRP A 117 -22.49 13.71 6.18
N GLU A 118 -23.13 12.72 6.81
CA GLU A 118 -24.52 12.84 7.29
C GLU A 118 -24.65 13.87 8.42
N ALA A 119 -23.69 13.93 9.35
CA ALA A 119 -23.67 14.93 10.42
C ALA A 119 -23.50 16.38 9.90
N TYR A 120 -22.85 16.57 8.74
CA TYR A 120 -22.69 17.90 8.11
C TYR A 120 -23.86 18.29 7.19
N LYS A 121 -24.79 17.39 6.91
CA LYS A 121 -26.01 17.68 6.14
C LYS A 121 -27.13 18.28 6.99
N GLN A 122 -27.06 18.14 8.30
CA GLN A 122 -27.98 18.74 9.27
C GLN A 122 -27.56 20.17 9.59
#